data_AF-A0A847WG79-F1
#
_entry.id   AF-A0A847WG79-F1
#
_cell.length_a   1.000
_cell.length_b   1.000
_cell.length_c   1.000
_cell.angle_alpha   90.00
_cell.angle_beta   90.00
_cell.angle_gamma   90.00
#
_symmetry.space_group_name_H-M   'P 1'
#
loop_
_entity.id
_entity.type
_entity.pdbx_description
1 polymer ?
#
loop_
_entity_poly.entity_id
_entity_poly.type
_entity_poly.pdbx_seq_one_letter_code
_entity_poly.pdbx_strand_id
1 'polypeptide(L)'
;MTYKEIIEKVNKGEILIGIEPAYARSFFSNIRKDKELKTKNLQKHSFVVNLLLAFSFYSLILLCVFAISLLKWYSILFIPITIMYFIYFQSRSSMGRQKIIGPIIYLIVCYLEAFKHINGPFNVVGFFLLLPLPFISTRMMYYYSCSVLRNLVMKNELLFNRLYQSAVFLKYERDDKLLGE
;
A
#
# COMPACT_ATOMS: atom_id res chain seq x y z
N MET A 1 -15.55 -27.23 -1.29
CA MET A 1 -14.43 -27.14 -2.25
C MET A 1 -13.16 -27.51 -1.54
N THR A 2 -12.39 -28.46 -2.06
CA THR A 2 -11.05 -28.79 -1.54
C THR A 2 -10.02 -27.74 -1.99
N TYR A 3 -8.90 -27.62 -1.29
CA TYR A 3 -7.81 -26.69 -1.64
C TYR A 3 -7.36 -26.87 -3.10
N LYS A 4 -7.21 -28.12 -3.56
CA LYS A 4 -6.81 -28.44 -4.94
C LYS A 4 -7.80 -27.91 -5.98
N GLU A 5 -9.11 -28.06 -5.75
CA GLU A 5 -10.15 -27.53 -6.64
C GLU A 5 -10.08 -26.00 -6.74
N ILE A 6 -9.87 -25.30 -5.61
CA ILE A 6 -9.79 -23.83 -5.60
C ILE A 6 -8.55 -23.35 -6.36
N ILE A 7 -7.40 -23.98 -6.14
CA ILE A 7 -6.16 -23.63 -6.84
C ILE A 7 -6.28 -23.90 -8.34
N GLU A 8 -6.89 -25.01 -8.74
CA GLU A 8 -7.10 -25.33 -10.15
C GLU A 8 -7.99 -24.28 -10.83
N LYS A 9 -9.09 -23.87 -10.17
CA LYS A 9 -9.96 -22.79 -10.66
C LYS A 9 -9.27 -21.44 -10.73
N VAL A 10 -8.40 -21.12 -9.76
CA VAL A 10 -7.60 -19.88 -9.78
C VAL A 10 -6.60 -19.89 -10.92
N ASN A 11 -5.95 -21.03 -11.20
CA ASN A 11 -5.02 -21.17 -12.33
C ASN A 11 -5.73 -21.10 -13.69
N LYS A 12 -6.97 -21.58 -13.77
CA LYS A 12 -7.85 -21.44 -14.95
C LYS A 12 -8.44 -20.03 -15.09
N GLY A 13 -8.27 -19.16 -14.10
CA GLY A 13 -8.83 -17.81 -14.08
C GLY A 13 -10.31 -17.74 -13.69
N GLU A 14 -10.96 -18.86 -13.36
CA GLU A 14 -12.38 -18.91 -13.00
C GLU A 14 -12.68 -18.23 -11.65
N ILE A 15 -11.67 -18.12 -10.78
CA ILE A 15 -11.80 -17.56 -9.43
C ILE A 15 -10.62 -16.63 -9.14
N LEU A 16 -10.92 -15.46 -8.57
CA LEU A 16 -9.90 -14.55 -8.06
C LEU A 16 -9.85 -14.60 -6.53
N ILE A 17 -8.67 -14.91 -5.99
CA ILE A 17 -8.38 -14.77 -4.55
C ILE A 17 -8.20 -13.29 -4.23
N GLY A 18 -9.26 -12.69 -3.70
CA GLY A 18 -9.23 -11.34 -3.15
C GLY A 18 -8.71 -11.36 -1.71
N ILE A 19 -7.64 -10.62 -1.45
CA ILE A 19 -7.12 -10.40 -0.10
C ILE A 19 -7.25 -8.93 0.23
N GLU A 20 -7.95 -8.62 1.33
CA GLU A 20 -8.08 -7.26 1.81
C GLU A 20 -6.71 -6.68 2.20
N PRO A 21 -6.31 -5.50 1.67
CA PRO A 21 -4.98 -4.94 1.94
C PRO A 21 -4.71 -4.62 3.40
N ALA A 22 -5.71 -4.10 4.12
CA ALA A 22 -5.61 -3.86 5.56
C ALA A 22 -5.25 -5.14 6.33
N TYR A 23 -5.94 -6.23 6.01
CA TYR A 23 -5.69 -7.54 6.59
C TYR A 23 -4.31 -8.08 6.21
N ALA A 24 -3.94 -8.04 4.93
CA ALA A 24 -2.64 -8.53 4.46
C ALA A 24 -1.47 -7.83 5.16
N ARG A 25 -1.55 -6.49 5.29
CA ARG A 25 -0.57 -5.71 6.04
C ARG A 25 -0.53 -6.13 7.52
N SER A 26 -1.70 -6.23 8.15
CA SER A 26 -1.82 -6.62 9.56
C SER A 26 -1.22 -8.01 9.83
N PHE A 27 -1.45 -8.97 8.93
CA PHE A 27 -0.88 -10.31 9.00
C PHE A 27 0.66 -10.25 9.10
N PHE A 28 1.32 -9.52 8.20
CA PHE A 28 2.77 -9.39 8.21
C PHE A 28 3.32 -8.56 9.38
N SER A 29 2.56 -7.59 9.89
CA SER A 29 2.96 -6.87 11.11
C SER A 29 2.87 -7.74 12.37
N ASN A 30 1.92 -8.68 12.43
CA ASN A 30 1.65 -9.49 13.62
C ASN A 30 2.35 -10.86 13.63
N ILE A 31 2.83 -11.36 12.49
CA ILE A 31 3.40 -12.71 12.37
C ILE A 31 4.59 -13.00 13.29
N ARG A 32 5.31 -11.97 13.76
CA ARG A 32 6.42 -12.14 14.72
C ARG A 32 5.96 -12.75 16.05
N LYS A 33 4.68 -12.61 16.40
CA LYS A 33 4.08 -13.13 17.62
C LYS A 33 3.59 -14.58 17.47
N ASP A 34 3.30 -15.03 16.26
CA ASP A 34 2.81 -16.39 16.00
C ASP A 34 4.00 -17.36 15.92
N LYS A 35 4.06 -18.36 16.80
CA LYS A 35 5.18 -19.33 16.84
C LYS A 35 5.05 -20.43 15.78
N GLU A 36 3.84 -20.73 15.31
CA GLU A 36 3.56 -21.87 14.43
C GLU A 36 3.88 -21.57 12.96
N LEU A 37 3.75 -20.31 12.55
CA LEU A 37 4.00 -19.86 11.17
C LEU A 37 5.40 -19.24 10.95
N LYS A 38 6.30 -19.36 11.94
CA LYS A 38 7.66 -18.81 11.90
C LYS A 38 8.57 -19.58 10.96
N THR A 39 8.48 -19.28 9.67
CA THR A 39 9.53 -19.63 8.70
C THR A 39 10.42 -18.42 8.42
N LYS A 40 11.72 -18.66 8.14
CA LYS A 40 12.67 -17.60 7.78
C LYS A 40 12.20 -16.73 6.60
N ASN A 41 11.46 -17.32 5.65
CA ASN A 41 10.93 -16.59 4.49
C ASN A 41 9.80 -15.63 4.88
N LEU A 42 8.84 -16.05 5.71
CA LEU A 42 7.77 -15.16 6.19
C LEU A 42 8.31 -13.99 7.04
N GLN A 43 9.38 -14.23 7.81
CA GLN A 43 10.05 -13.16 8.57
C GLN A 43 10.70 -12.10 7.66
N LYS A 44 11.31 -12.50 6.55
CA LYS A 44 11.86 -11.55 5.56
C LYS A 44 10.76 -10.67 4.97
N HIS A 45 9.64 -11.25 4.56
CA HIS A 45 8.50 -10.49 4.02
C HIS A 45 7.90 -9.55 5.08
N SER A 46 7.75 -10.02 6.32
CA SER A 46 7.33 -9.19 7.45
C SER A 46 8.27 -8.02 7.69
N PHE A 47 9.59 -8.24 7.62
CA PHE A 47 10.56 -7.17 7.74
C PHE A 47 10.38 -6.11 6.63
N VAL A 48 10.23 -6.54 5.37
CA VAL A 48 10.01 -5.62 4.24
C VAL A 48 8.73 -4.80 4.39
N VAL A 49 7.60 -5.42 4.78
CA VAL A 49 6.34 -4.70 5.00
C VAL A 49 6.48 -3.65 6.10
N ASN A 50 7.10 -4.01 7.22
CA ASN A 50 7.32 -3.07 8.33
C ASN A 50 8.34 -1.98 7.98
N LEU A 51 9.36 -2.29 7.18
CA LEU A 51 10.30 -1.31 6.65
C LEU A 51 9.59 -0.30 5.75
N LEU A 52 8.72 -0.74 4.85
CA LEU A 52 7.92 0.15 3.99
C LEU A 52 6.97 1.03 4.82
N LEU A 53 6.34 0.46 5.86
CA LEU A 53 5.52 1.24 6.79
C LEU A 53 6.35 2.32 7.49
N ALA A 54 7.48 1.95 8.08
CA ALA A 54 8.37 2.89 8.75
C ALA A 54 8.87 3.97 7.78
N PHE A 55 9.30 3.56 6.58
CA PHE A 55 9.78 4.46 5.54
C PHE A 55 8.69 5.45 5.10
N SER A 56 7.41 5.06 5.07
CA SER A 56 6.30 5.97 4.77
C SER A 56 6.16 7.10 5.80
N PHE A 57 6.30 6.78 7.09
CA PHE A 57 6.25 7.78 8.15
C PHE A 57 7.52 8.63 8.20
N TYR A 58 8.70 8.03 8.09
CA TYR A 58 9.96 8.77 8.11
C TYR A 58 10.09 9.72 6.90
N SER A 59 9.68 9.29 5.71
CA SER A 59 9.66 10.17 4.54
C SER A 59 8.64 11.31 4.68
N LEU A 60 7.48 11.07 5.31
CA LEU A 60 6.53 12.14 5.62
C LEU A 60 7.12 13.16 6.62
N ILE A 61 7.77 12.69 7.69
CA ILE A 61 8.42 13.57 8.66
C ILE A 61 9.53 14.38 7.99
N LEU A 62 10.37 13.73 7.19
CA LEU A 62 11.44 14.39 6.45
C LEU A 62 10.90 15.44 5.49
N LEU A 63 9.79 15.14 4.80
CA LEU A 63 9.08 16.10 3.95
C LEU A 63 8.57 17.31 4.74
N CYS A 64 7.99 17.10 5.92
CA CYS A 64 7.55 18.20 6.78
C CYS A 64 8.73 19.09 7.23
N VAL A 65 9.85 18.48 7.63
CA VAL A 65 11.07 19.22 7.99
C VAL A 65 11.60 20.02 6.81
N PHE A 66 11.64 19.42 5.62
CA PHE A 66 12.03 20.11 4.38
C PHE A 66 11.04 21.23 4.01
N ALA A 67 9.75 21.04 4.24
CA ALA A 67 8.74 22.05 3.98
C ALA A 67 8.95 23.28 4.88
N ILE A 68 9.32 23.11 6.15
CA ILE A 68 9.61 24.23 7.07
C ILE A 68 10.77 25.09 6.54
N SER A 69 11.87 24.45 6.11
CA SER A 69 13.05 25.17 5.63
C SER A 69 12.83 25.86 4.27
N LEU A 70 12.06 25.23 3.37
CA LEU A 70 11.88 25.69 2.00
C LEU A 70 10.69 26.63 1.80
N LEU A 71 9.55 26.35 2.44
CA LEU A 71 8.31 27.11 2.27
C LEU A 71 8.13 28.21 3.34
N LYS A 72 8.94 28.22 4.39
CA LYS A 72 8.88 29.20 5.51
C LYS A 72 7.45 29.31 6.06
N TRP A 73 6.83 30.49 6.00
CA TRP A 73 5.47 30.74 6.48
C TRP A 73 4.40 29.87 5.80
N TYR A 74 4.58 29.51 4.52
CA TYR A 74 3.62 28.67 3.80
C TYR A 74 3.60 27.21 4.32
N SER A 75 4.63 26.79 5.07
CA SER A 75 4.68 25.47 5.70
C SER A 75 3.53 25.24 6.70
N ILE A 76 3.03 26.32 7.31
CA ILE A 76 1.91 26.28 8.28
C ILE A 76 0.65 25.72 7.64
N LEU A 77 0.40 26.02 6.36
CA LEU A 77 -0.74 25.48 5.62
C LEU A 77 -0.40 24.16 4.93
N PHE A 78 0.79 24.07 4.34
CA PHE A 78 1.22 22.92 3.56
C PHE A 78 1.28 21.63 4.40
N ILE A 79 1.82 21.68 5.62
CA ILE A 79 2.02 20.50 6.47
C ILE A 79 0.68 19.87 6.87
N PRO A 80 -0.29 20.60 7.45
CA PRO A 80 -1.61 20.04 7.76
C PRO A 80 -2.31 19.43 6.54
N ILE A 81 -2.28 20.12 5.39
CA ILE A 81 -2.88 19.62 4.15
C ILE A 81 -2.21 18.30 3.72
N THR A 82 -0.87 18.24 3.75
CA THR A 82 -0.12 17.04 3.38
C THR A 82 -0.45 15.87 4.31
N ILE A 83 -0.50 16.11 5.62
CA ILE A 83 -0.82 15.08 6.62
C ILE A 83 -2.26 14.57 6.44
N MET A 84 -3.23 15.47 6.28
CA MET A 84 -4.63 15.10 6.02
C MET A 84 -4.74 14.27 4.74
N TYR A 85 -4.04 14.69 3.68
CA TYR A 85 -4.02 13.98 2.41
C TYR A 85 -3.35 12.61 2.53
N PHE A 86 -2.27 12.50 3.31
CA PHE A 86 -1.60 11.24 3.61
C PHE A 86 -2.52 10.26 4.35
N ILE A 87 -3.21 10.72 5.39
CA ILE A 87 -4.17 9.89 6.14
C ILE A 87 -5.31 9.42 5.23
N TYR A 88 -5.87 10.33 4.42
CA TYR A 88 -6.89 9.99 3.42
C TYR A 88 -6.37 8.94 2.43
N PHE A 89 -5.16 9.13 1.89
CA PHE A 89 -4.55 8.20 0.95
C PHE A 89 -4.28 6.83 1.57
N GLN A 90 -3.79 6.79 2.81
CA GLN A 90 -3.57 5.55 3.55
C GLN A 90 -4.88 4.78 3.75
N SER A 91 -5.97 5.47 4.11
CA SER A 91 -7.32 4.89 4.23
C SER A 91 -7.83 4.35 2.89
N ARG A 92 -7.63 5.07 1.78
CA ARG A 92 -8.00 4.58 0.45
C ARG A 92 -7.18 3.37 0.01
N SER A 93 -5.90 3.34 0.39
CA SER A 93 -4.98 2.24 0.07
C SER A 93 -5.30 0.98 0.86
N SER A 94 -5.72 1.11 2.12
CA SER A 94 -6.13 -0.02 2.95
C SER A 94 -7.38 -0.74 2.40
N MET A 95 -8.27 0.01 1.73
CA MET A 95 -9.46 -0.51 1.03
C MET A 95 -9.17 -1.04 -0.38
N GLY A 96 -7.92 -0.97 -0.87
CA GLY A 96 -7.56 -1.37 -2.23
C GLY A 96 -8.08 -0.45 -3.33
N ARG A 97 -8.62 0.73 -3.00
CA ARG A 97 -9.22 1.68 -3.95
C ARG A 97 -8.26 2.82 -4.33
N GLN A 98 -6.98 2.51 -4.42
CA GLN A 98 -5.90 3.47 -4.64
C GLN A 98 -5.75 3.89 -6.12
N LYS A 99 -6.30 5.05 -6.48
CA LYS A 99 -6.03 5.69 -7.78
C LYS A 99 -4.73 6.50 -7.69
N ILE A 100 -3.80 6.28 -8.63
CA ILE A 100 -2.52 7.03 -8.70
C ILE A 100 -2.75 8.50 -9.04
N ILE A 101 -3.86 8.81 -9.73
CA ILE A 101 -4.10 10.15 -10.26
C ILE A 101 -4.24 11.21 -9.17
N GLY A 102 -4.77 10.85 -8.00
CA GLY A 102 -4.91 11.77 -6.86
C GLY A 102 -3.56 12.30 -6.40
N PRO A 103 -2.62 11.42 -5.98
CA PRO A 103 -1.27 11.83 -5.61
C PRO A 103 -0.55 12.60 -6.72
N ILE A 104 -0.73 12.23 -7.99
CA ILE A 104 -0.14 12.97 -9.12
C ILE A 104 -0.64 14.41 -9.17
N ILE A 105 -1.96 14.63 -9.09
CA ILE A 105 -2.54 15.98 -9.11
C ILE A 105 -2.03 16.78 -7.90
N TYR A 106 -2.00 16.16 -6.72
CA TYR A 106 -1.45 16.76 -5.51
C TYR A 106 0.02 17.19 -5.70
N LEU A 107 0.86 16.29 -6.26
CA LEU A 107 2.26 16.57 -6.57
C LEU A 107 2.43 17.78 -7.50
N ILE A 108 1.61 17.86 -8.56
CA ILE A 108 1.67 18.95 -9.54
C ILE A 108 1.32 20.29 -8.88
N VAL A 109 0.24 20.34 -8.08
CA VAL A 109 -0.19 21.56 -7.39
C VAL A 109 0.89 22.02 -6.40
N CYS A 110 1.41 21.11 -5.59
CA CYS A 110 2.48 21.43 -4.64
C CYS A 110 3.76 21.87 -5.35
N TYR A 111 4.09 21.29 -6.50
CA TYR A 111 5.25 21.68 -7.30
C TYR A 111 5.12 23.11 -7.84
N LEU A 112 3.97 23.46 -8.43
CA LEU A 112 3.73 24.79 -8.98
C LEU A 112 3.79 25.88 -7.91
N GLU A 113 3.28 25.60 -6.71
CA GLU A 113 3.36 26.52 -5.58
C GLU A 113 4.78 26.61 -5.01
N ALA A 114 5.47 25.46 -4.88
CA ALA A 114 6.85 25.42 -4.39
C ALA A 114 7.83 26.16 -5.33
N PHE A 115 7.65 26.08 -6.65
CA PHE A 115 8.51 26.75 -7.63
C PHE A 115 8.51 28.28 -7.49
N LYS A 116 7.42 28.87 -6.99
CA LYS A 116 7.31 30.32 -6.76
C LYS A 116 8.08 30.80 -5.53
N HIS A 117 8.39 29.90 -4.60
CA HIS A 117 8.86 30.26 -3.25
C HIS A 117 10.21 29.66 -2.88
N ILE A 118 10.66 28.61 -3.57
CA ILE A 118 11.92 27.94 -3.30
C ILE A 118 13.06 28.59 -4.07
N ASN A 119 14.07 29.06 -3.35
CA ASN A 119 15.30 29.57 -3.93
C ASN A 119 16.27 28.41 -4.22
N GLY A 120 16.67 28.28 -5.48
CA GLY A 120 17.74 27.39 -5.93
C GLY A 120 17.26 26.04 -6.49
N PRO A 121 17.81 25.59 -7.65
CA PRO A 121 17.33 24.41 -8.37
C PRO A 121 17.47 23.11 -7.56
N PHE A 122 18.51 22.98 -6.75
CA PHE A 122 18.75 21.79 -5.91
C PHE A 122 17.63 21.56 -4.88
N ASN A 123 17.13 22.63 -4.27
CA ASN A 123 16.07 22.55 -3.27
C ASN A 123 14.73 22.14 -3.89
N VAL A 124 14.43 22.65 -5.09
CA VAL A 124 13.22 22.29 -5.86
C VAL A 124 13.25 20.80 -6.22
N VAL A 125 14.38 20.31 -6.72
CA VAL A 125 14.55 18.90 -7.09
C VAL A 125 14.43 17.99 -5.86
N GLY A 126 15.08 18.34 -4.75
CA GLY A 126 15.00 17.58 -3.51
C GLY A 126 13.58 17.50 -2.95
N PHE A 127 12.86 18.62 -2.95
CA PHE A 127 11.45 18.66 -2.53
C PHE A 127 10.56 17.80 -3.44
N PHE A 128 10.77 17.87 -4.76
CA PHE A 128 10.05 17.05 -5.73
C PHE A 128 10.29 15.55 -5.56
N LEU A 129 11.51 15.14 -5.22
CA LEU A 129 11.83 13.74 -4.95
C LEU A 129 11.25 13.25 -3.62
N LEU A 130 11.20 14.10 -2.59
CA LEU A 130 10.69 13.75 -1.26
C LEU A 130 9.16 13.65 -1.21
N LEU A 131 8.47 14.55 -1.90
CA LEU A 131 7.02 14.68 -1.87
C LEU A 131 6.24 13.38 -2.19
N PRO A 132 6.60 12.57 -3.22
CA PRO A 132 5.87 11.34 -3.55
C PRO A 132 6.22 10.15 -2.66
N LEU A 133 7.38 10.14 -1.99
CA LEU A 133 7.86 8.99 -1.22
C LEU A 133 6.89 8.44 -0.18
N PRO A 134 6.25 9.25 0.68
CA PRO A 134 5.31 8.72 1.68
C PRO A 134 4.11 8.01 1.04
N PHE A 135 3.63 8.50 -0.11
CA PHE A 135 2.51 7.92 -0.84
C PHE A 135 2.91 6.65 -1.58
N ILE A 136 4.05 6.67 -2.28
CA ILE A 136 4.57 5.51 -3.02
C ILE A 136 4.86 4.37 -2.05
N SER A 137 5.54 4.64 -0.94
CA SER A 137 5.88 3.61 0.05
C SER A 137 4.65 3.00 0.70
N THR A 138 3.63 3.81 1.02
CA THR A 138 2.33 3.33 1.53
C THR A 138 1.64 2.41 0.52
N ARG A 139 1.58 2.83 -0.75
CA ARG A 139 1.03 2.03 -1.85
C ARG A 139 1.78 0.71 -2.03
N MET A 140 3.10 0.77 -2.05
CA MET A 140 3.97 -0.40 -2.20
C MET A 140 3.80 -1.36 -1.04
N MET A 141 3.68 -0.87 0.20
CA MET A 141 3.41 -1.68 1.38
C MET A 141 2.14 -2.50 1.20
N TYR A 142 1.00 -1.87 0.89
CA TYR A 142 -0.27 -2.58 0.72
C TYR A 142 -0.24 -3.56 -0.47
N TYR A 143 0.29 -3.13 -1.61
CA TYR A 143 0.40 -3.97 -2.80
C TYR A 143 1.29 -5.20 -2.56
N TYR A 144 2.47 -4.98 -1.98
CA TYR A 144 3.41 -6.05 -1.65
C TYR A 144 2.80 -7.04 -0.65
N SER A 145 2.14 -6.54 0.40
CA SER A 145 1.46 -7.38 1.39
C SER A 145 0.43 -8.30 0.73
N CYS A 146 -0.46 -7.76 -0.11
CA CYS A 146 -1.45 -8.56 -0.83
C CYS A 146 -0.82 -9.59 -1.75
N SER A 147 0.15 -9.15 -2.57
CA SER A 147 0.79 -10.01 -3.56
C SER A 147 1.53 -11.19 -2.91
N VAL A 148 2.33 -10.91 -1.88
CA VAL A 148 3.05 -11.96 -1.15
C VAL A 148 2.09 -12.89 -0.43
N LEU A 149 1.07 -12.36 0.26
CA LEU A 149 0.12 -13.21 0.98
C LEU A 149 -0.66 -14.11 0.01
N ARG A 150 -1.09 -13.58 -1.13
CA ARG A 150 -1.76 -14.36 -2.18
C ARG A 150 -0.86 -15.48 -2.69
N ASN A 151 0.40 -15.19 -2.98
CA ASN A 151 1.37 -16.18 -3.44
C ASN A 151 1.65 -17.26 -2.39
N LEU A 152 1.68 -16.90 -1.10
CA LEU A 152 1.88 -17.86 -0.01
C LEU A 152 0.65 -18.76 0.16
N VAL A 153 -0.56 -18.19 0.11
CA VAL A 153 -1.83 -18.91 0.18
C VAL A 153 -1.95 -19.92 -0.95
N MET A 154 -1.47 -19.61 -2.16
CA MET A 154 -1.50 -20.52 -3.31
C MET A 154 -0.49 -21.68 -3.21
N LYS A 155 0.48 -21.62 -2.29
CA LYS A 155 1.56 -22.62 -2.16
C LYS A 155 1.51 -23.40 -0.85
N ASN A 156 0.66 -22.99 0.09
CA ASN A 156 0.60 -23.57 1.43
C ASN A 156 -0.85 -23.77 1.86
N GLU A 157 -1.30 -25.03 1.84
CA GLU A 157 -2.66 -25.43 2.20
C GLU A 157 -3.02 -25.11 3.65
N LEU A 158 -2.08 -25.22 4.59
CA LEU A 158 -2.31 -24.89 5.99
C LEU A 158 -2.59 -23.39 6.16
N LEU A 159 -1.80 -22.55 5.47
CA LEU A 159 -2.01 -21.11 5.45
C LEU A 159 -3.33 -20.75 4.75
N PHE A 160 -3.65 -21.43 3.64
CA PHE A 160 -4.92 -21.26 2.94
C PHE A 160 -6.09 -21.54 3.86
N ASN A 161 -6.13 -22.70 4.52
CA ASN A 161 -7.26 -23.11 5.38
C ASN A 161 -7.45 -22.14 6.55
N ARG A 162 -6.36 -21.66 7.15
CA ARG A 162 -6.39 -20.70 8.26
C ARG A 162 -6.93 -19.33 7.83
N LEU A 163 -6.58 -18.88 6.62
CA LEU A 163 -7.01 -17.59 6.08
C LEU A 163 -8.38 -17.64 5.41
N TYR A 164 -8.76 -18.78 4.84
CA TYR A 164 -10.07 -19.02 4.24
C TYR A 164 -11.19 -18.84 5.27
N GLN A 165 -10.97 -19.26 6.52
CA GLN A 165 -11.92 -19.08 7.62
C GLN A 165 -12.00 -17.65 8.15
N SER A 166 -11.00 -16.80 7.86
CA SER A 166 -10.85 -15.51 8.54
C SER A 166 -10.86 -14.27 7.65
N ALA A 167 -10.57 -14.35 6.33
CA ALA A 167 -10.43 -13.12 5.52
C ALA A 167 -10.42 -13.25 3.99
N VAL A 168 -10.57 -14.43 3.37
CA VAL A 168 -10.49 -14.54 1.89
C VAL A 168 -11.86 -14.37 1.25
N PHE A 169 -12.08 -13.27 0.53
CA PHE A 169 -13.23 -13.13 -0.35
C PHE A 169 -12.91 -13.82 -1.68
N LEU A 170 -13.56 -14.95 -1.94
CA LEU A 170 -13.64 -15.52 -3.28
C LEU A 170 -14.53 -14.58 -4.10
N LYS A 171 -13.92 -13.77 -4.97
CA LYS A 171 -14.71 -13.05 -5.97
C LYS A 171 -14.87 -13.99 -7.16
N TYR A 172 -16.08 -14.52 -7.32
CA TYR A 172 -16.46 -15.18 -8.57
C TYR A 172 -16.54 -14.12 -9.66
N GLU A 173 -15.83 -14.33 -10.77
CA GLU A 173 -16.19 -13.67 -12.01
C GLU A 173 -17.51 -14.28 -12.47
N ARG A 174 -18.61 -13.56 -12.29
CA ARG A 174 -19.73 -13.77 -13.23
C ARG A 174 -19.27 -13.14 -14.53
N ASP A 175 -19.22 -13.95 -15.59
CA ASP A 175 -19.19 -13.47 -16.95
C ASP A 175 -20.46 -12.65 -17.19
N ASP A 176 -20.43 -11.36 -16.83
CA ASP A 176 -21.47 -10.38 -17.17
C ASP A 176 -21.43 -10.03 -18.68
N LYS A 177 -20.85 -10.91 -19.52
CA LYS A 177 -20.89 -10.86 -20.98
C LYS A 177 -21.92 -11.79 -21.61
N LEU A 178 -22.68 -12.55 -20.83
CA LEU A 178 -23.69 -13.49 -21.34
C LEU A 178 -25.15 -13.16 -20.94
N LEU A 179 -25.41 -12.03 -20.27
CA LEU A 179 -26.78 -11.61 -19.93
C LEU A 179 -26.97 -10.10 -20.12
N GLY A 180 -27.56 -9.74 -21.26
CA GLY A 180 -28.09 -8.41 -21.61
C GLY A 180 -27.43 -7.87 -22.87
N GLU A 181 -27.97 -8.00 -24.09
CA GLU A 181 -29.38 -7.83 -24.50
C GLU A 181 -30.06 -6.58 -23.90
#